data_AF-A0A351SPD8-F1
#
_entry.id   AF-A0A351SPD8-F1
#
_cell.length_a   1.000
_cell.length_b   1.000
_cell.length_c   1.000
_cell.angle_alpha   90.00
_cell.angle_beta   90.00
_cell.angle_gamma   90.00
#
_symmetry.space_group_name_H-M   'P 1'
#
loop_
_entity.id
_entity.type
_entity.pdbx_description
1 polymer ?
#
loop_
_entity_poly.entity_id
_entity_poly.type
_entity_poly.pdbx_seq_one_letter_code
_entity_poly.pdbx_strand_id
1 'polypeptide(L)'
;RIAWFKVHKPIYYYASYFSIRCNDFDIETMCAGYDAIKKKFDEINDAGFDAKNKEASLRDELQLTMEMYKRGISFKMIDLNKSDAKNFIIDDDGKSLIFPFRGLDGLGDNVARAIVEEREKGAFISIEDVAMRAKVNSTTIEKMKMLHIFDGMPESNQLSLFD
;
A
#
# COMPACT_ATOMS: atom_id res chain seq x y z
N ARG A 1 -25.41 -4.49 -10.10
CA ARG A 1 -24.53 -5.46 -9.40
C ARG A 1 -23.48 -4.73 -8.54
N ILE A 2 -22.63 -3.85 -9.09
CA ILE A 2 -21.60 -3.10 -8.32
C ILE A 2 -22.19 -2.23 -7.18
N ALA A 3 -23.24 -1.47 -7.45
CA ALA A 3 -23.86 -0.59 -6.45
C ALA A 3 -24.39 -1.34 -5.20
N TRP A 4 -24.86 -2.58 -5.38
CA TRP A 4 -25.33 -3.39 -4.25
C TRP A 4 -24.20 -3.71 -3.27
N PHE A 5 -23.00 -4.06 -3.78
CA PHE A 5 -21.82 -4.25 -2.93
C PHE A 5 -21.40 -2.96 -2.25
N LYS A 6 -21.42 -1.82 -2.97
CA LYS A 6 -21.11 -0.51 -2.37
C LYS A 6 -22.02 -0.18 -1.18
N VAL A 7 -23.28 -0.62 -1.20
CA VAL A 7 -24.24 -0.36 -0.11
C VAL A 7 -24.15 -1.42 1.01
N HIS A 8 -24.16 -2.71 0.67
CA HIS A 8 -24.34 -3.79 1.63
C HIS A 8 -23.05 -4.51 2.05
N LYS A 9 -21.98 -4.37 1.26
CA LYS A 9 -20.68 -5.03 1.45
C LYS A 9 -19.53 -4.06 1.10
N PRO A 10 -19.49 -2.87 1.73
CA PRO A 10 -18.67 -1.74 1.30
C PRO A 10 -17.18 -2.08 1.24
N ILE A 11 -16.64 -2.82 2.21
CA ILE A 11 -15.22 -3.18 2.22
C ILE A 11 -14.80 -4.02 1.00
N TYR A 12 -15.64 -4.96 0.56
CA TYR A 12 -15.38 -5.75 -0.65
C TYR A 12 -15.46 -4.90 -1.92
N TYR A 13 -16.35 -3.90 -1.93
CA TYR A 13 -16.41 -2.93 -3.03
C TYR A 13 -15.12 -2.13 -3.12
N TYR A 14 -14.64 -1.55 -2.02
CA TYR A 14 -13.40 -0.76 -2.01
C TYR A 14 -12.17 -1.61 -2.32
N ALA A 15 -12.04 -2.80 -1.71
CA ALA A 15 -10.96 -3.73 -2.01
C ALA A 15 -10.90 -4.06 -3.51
N SER A 16 -12.04 -4.38 -4.12
CA SER A 16 -12.12 -4.69 -5.55
C SER A 16 -11.83 -3.46 -6.42
N TYR A 17 -12.37 -2.30 -6.04
CA TYR A 17 -12.18 -1.05 -6.78
C TYR A 17 -10.70 -0.67 -6.83
N PHE A 18 -10.05 -0.54 -5.66
CA PHE A 18 -8.65 -0.13 -5.58
C PHE A 18 -7.70 -1.17 -6.18
N SER A 19 -8.05 -2.46 -6.15
CA SER A 19 -7.25 -3.52 -6.77
C SER A 19 -7.30 -3.54 -8.30
N ILE A 20 -8.43 -3.13 -8.90
CA ILE A 20 -8.68 -3.32 -10.34
C ILE A 20 -8.63 -2.00 -11.12
N ARG A 21 -9.11 -0.90 -10.53
CA ARG A 21 -9.32 0.38 -11.24
C ARG A 21 -8.30 1.46 -10.89
N CYS A 22 -7.79 1.44 -9.66
CA CYS A 22 -6.82 2.42 -9.21
C CYS A 22 -5.40 2.04 -9.66
N ASN A 23 -4.74 2.98 -10.33
CA ASN A 23 -3.35 2.84 -10.80
C ASN A 23 -2.40 3.82 -10.11
N ASP A 24 -2.90 4.98 -9.69
CA ASP A 24 -2.11 6.03 -9.06
C ASP A 24 -2.40 6.07 -7.56
N PHE A 25 -1.37 5.89 -6.74
CA PHE A 25 -1.48 5.89 -5.29
C PHE A 25 -0.57 6.95 -4.68
N ASP A 26 -1.08 7.62 -3.67
CA ASP A 26 -0.27 8.36 -2.69
C ASP A 26 -0.41 7.61 -1.37
N ILE A 27 0.42 6.59 -1.21
CA ILE A 27 0.39 5.65 -0.08
C ILE A 27 0.42 6.38 1.26
N GLU A 28 1.32 7.37 1.40
CA GLU A 28 1.54 8.11 2.64
C GLU A 28 0.28 8.88 3.01
N THR A 29 -0.26 9.64 2.04
CA THR A 29 -1.49 10.40 2.24
C THR A 29 -2.67 9.48 2.54
N MET A 30 -2.82 8.39 1.78
CA MET A 30 -3.95 7.46 1.92
C MET A 30 -3.93 6.70 3.26
N CYS A 31 -2.77 6.51 3.89
CA CYS A 31 -2.64 5.90 5.22
C CYS A 31 -2.64 6.91 6.37
N ALA A 32 -2.36 8.20 6.11
CA ALA A 32 -2.27 9.24 7.14
C ALA A 32 -3.62 9.69 7.72
N GLY A 33 -4.74 9.20 7.18
CA GLY A 33 -6.08 9.47 7.70
C GLY A 33 -6.82 10.61 7.00
N TYR A 34 -8.08 10.81 7.39
CA TYR A 34 -9.05 11.63 6.65
C TYR A 34 -8.56 13.07 6.39
N ASP A 35 -7.97 13.71 7.39
CA ASP A 35 -7.56 15.12 7.28
C ASP A 35 -6.41 15.31 6.30
N ALA A 36 -5.45 14.38 6.28
CA ALA A 36 -4.34 14.39 5.32
C ALA A 36 -4.86 14.17 3.89
N ILE A 37 -5.77 13.21 3.71
CA ILE A 37 -6.43 12.94 2.42
C ILE A 37 -7.19 14.17 1.94
N LYS A 38 -7.97 14.80 2.82
CA LYS A 38 -8.76 15.99 2.47
C LYS A 38 -7.86 17.15 2.06
N LYS A 39 -6.79 17.41 2.83
CA LYS A 39 -5.81 18.45 2.49
C LYS A 39 -5.23 18.23 1.10
N LYS A 40 -4.77 17.01 0.80
CA LYS A 40 -4.20 16.69 -0.52
C LYS A 40 -5.22 16.80 -1.64
N PHE A 41 -6.46 16.39 -1.39
CA PHE A 41 -7.56 16.53 -2.34
C PHE A 41 -7.83 18.01 -2.66
N ASP A 42 -7.90 18.87 -1.64
CA ASP A 42 -8.13 20.31 -1.82
C ASP A 42 -6.96 20.94 -2.61
N GLU A 43 -5.70 20.60 -2.28
CA GLU A 43 -4.52 21.08 -3.01
C GLU A 43 -4.59 20.79 -4.52
N ILE A 44 -4.99 19.56 -4.89
CA ILE A 44 -5.13 19.17 -6.30
C ILE A 44 -6.34 19.86 -6.94
N ASN A 45 -7.42 20.03 -6.19
CA ASN A 45 -8.63 20.67 -6.70
C ASN A 45 -8.42 22.17 -6.96
N ASP A 46 -7.66 22.85 -6.10
CA ASP A 46 -7.33 24.27 -6.22
C ASP A 46 -6.38 24.54 -7.40
N ALA A 47 -5.57 23.57 -7.81
CA ALA A 47 -4.78 23.65 -9.04
C ALA A 47 -5.63 23.69 -10.32
N GLY A 48 -6.91 23.28 -10.26
CA GLY A 48 -7.87 23.43 -11.35
C GLY A 48 -7.39 22.84 -12.69
N PHE A 49 -7.30 23.67 -13.72
CA PHE A 49 -6.85 23.25 -15.06
C PHE A 49 -5.34 23.04 -15.17
N ASP A 50 -4.56 23.50 -14.18
CA ASP A 50 -3.10 23.31 -14.15
C ASP A 50 -2.69 21.94 -13.60
N ALA A 51 -3.65 21.17 -13.06
CA ALA A 51 -3.42 19.82 -12.57
C ALA A 51 -3.00 18.87 -13.69
N LYS A 52 -1.92 18.13 -13.46
CA LYS A 52 -1.45 17.10 -14.40
C LYS A 52 -2.45 15.94 -14.44
N ASN A 53 -2.48 15.20 -15.56
CA ASN A 53 -3.36 14.02 -15.70
C ASN A 53 -3.23 13.02 -14.54
N LYS A 54 -2.01 12.80 -14.03
CA LYS A 54 -1.76 11.93 -12.87
C LYS A 54 -2.39 12.47 -11.58
N GLU A 55 -2.36 13.80 -11.39
CA GLU A 55 -2.98 14.45 -10.23
C GLU A 55 -4.50 14.40 -10.32
N ALA A 56 -5.08 14.56 -11.53
CA ALA A 56 -6.51 14.38 -11.74
C ALA A 56 -6.98 12.95 -11.41
N SER A 57 -6.23 11.92 -11.86
CA SER A 57 -6.49 10.52 -11.47
C SER A 57 -6.40 10.36 -9.96
N LEU A 58 -5.32 10.84 -9.33
CA LEU A 58 -5.14 10.75 -7.88
C LEU A 58 -6.28 11.45 -7.12
N ARG A 59 -6.75 12.61 -7.58
CA ARG A 59 -7.87 13.34 -6.96
C ARG A 59 -9.13 12.48 -6.86
N ASP A 60 -9.47 11.78 -7.94
CA ASP A 60 -10.67 10.93 -7.98
C ASP A 60 -10.52 9.73 -7.01
N GLU A 61 -9.29 9.19 -6.89
CA GLU A 61 -8.96 8.12 -5.94
C GLU A 61 -8.97 8.60 -4.47
N LEU A 62 -8.48 9.81 -4.20
CA LEU A 62 -8.56 10.45 -2.88
C LEU A 62 -10.02 10.73 -2.49
N GLN A 63 -10.88 11.10 -3.45
CA GLN A 63 -12.30 11.28 -3.19
C GLN A 63 -12.96 10.00 -2.71
N LEU A 64 -12.68 8.88 -3.38
CA LEU A 64 -13.21 7.58 -2.98
C LEU A 64 -12.63 7.12 -1.64
N THR A 65 -11.35 7.42 -1.40
CA THR A 65 -10.70 7.17 -0.11
C THR A 65 -11.40 7.94 1.02
N MET A 66 -11.71 9.22 0.85
CA MET A 66 -12.47 10.00 1.82
C MET A 66 -13.85 9.39 2.10
N GLU A 67 -14.55 8.91 1.06
CA GLU A 67 -15.82 8.21 1.22
C GLU A 67 -15.65 6.92 2.05
N MET A 68 -14.62 6.13 1.76
CA MET A 68 -14.28 4.91 2.48
C MET A 68 -14.02 5.17 3.97
N TYR A 69 -13.20 6.19 4.29
CA TYR A 69 -12.89 6.59 5.66
C TYR A 69 -14.12 7.07 6.43
N LYS A 70 -15.02 7.84 5.79
CA LYS A 70 -16.29 8.25 6.42
C LYS A 70 -17.22 7.08 6.73
N ARG A 71 -17.03 5.93 6.08
CA ARG A 71 -17.76 4.69 6.37
C ARG A 71 -17.06 3.79 7.40
N GLY A 72 -16.01 4.28 8.04
CA GLY A 72 -15.26 3.55 9.07
C GLY A 72 -14.32 2.49 8.51
N ILE A 73 -14.00 2.55 7.21
CA ILE A 73 -13.01 1.66 6.58
C ILE A 73 -11.74 2.47 6.33
N SER A 74 -10.58 1.96 6.72
CA SER A 74 -9.30 2.65 6.60
C SER A 74 -8.30 1.90 5.73
N PHE A 75 -7.21 2.57 5.37
CA PHE A 75 -6.03 1.88 4.87
C PHE A 75 -5.06 1.52 6.00
N LYS A 76 -4.31 0.45 5.78
CA LYS A 76 -3.13 0.08 6.55
C LYS A 76 -1.93 0.04 5.63
N MET A 77 -0.77 0.31 6.22
CA MET A 77 0.46 0.32 5.46
C MET A 77 0.79 -1.09 4.92
N ILE A 78 1.75 -1.18 4.00
CA ILE A 78 2.26 -2.43 3.47
C ILE A 78 2.82 -3.23 4.65
N ASP A 79 2.37 -4.47 4.75
CA ASP A 79 2.83 -5.44 5.72
C ASP A 79 3.57 -6.54 4.95
N LEU A 80 4.84 -6.75 5.27
CA LEU A 80 5.70 -7.70 4.57
C LEU A 80 5.11 -9.13 4.54
N ASN A 81 4.40 -9.51 5.59
CA ASN A 81 3.83 -10.84 5.78
C ASN A 81 2.41 -10.98 5.21
N LYS A 82 1.65 -9.88 5.10
CA LYS A 82 0.24 -9.93 4.69
C LYS A 82 -0.06 -9.35 3.31
N SER A 83 0.64 -8.28 2.91
CA SER A 83 0.34 -7.56 1.67
C SER A 83 0.43 -8.45 0.44
N ASP A 84 -0.52 -8.35 -0.49
CA ASP A 84 -0.40 -9.01 -1.78
C ASP A 84 0.50 -8.21 -2.74
N ALA A 85 0.95 -8.84 -3.82
CA ALA A 85 1.72 -8.15 -4.84
C ALA A 85 0.89 -7.05 -5.52
N LYS A 86 -0.40 -7.30 -5.78
CA LYS A 86 -1.25 -6.45 -6.61
C LYS A 86 -2.54 -5.99 -5.93
N ASN A 87 -3.16 -6.83 -5.12
CA ASN A 87 -4.52 -6.61 -4.63
C ASN A 87 -4.52 -6.08 -3.20
N PHE A 88 -5.49 -5.22 -2.89
CA PHE A 88 -5.76 -4.84 -1.53
C PHE A 88 -6.35 -6.03 -0.78
N ILE A 89 -5.77 -6.34 0.37
CA ILE A 89 -6.23 -7.41 1.25
C ILE A 89 -7.06 -6.80 2.37
N ILE A 90 -8.19 -7.43 2.70
CA ILE A 90 -8.97 -7.07 3.88
C ILE A 90 -8.22 -7.62 5.09
N ASP A 91 -7.83 -6.75 6.01
CA ASP A 91 -7.13 -7.16 7.24
C ASP A 91 -8.08 -7.89 8.20
N ASP A 92 -7.50 -8.55 9.19
CA ASP A 92 -8.20 -9.39 10.17
C ASP A 92 -9.25 -8.62 11.00
N ASP A 93 -9.10 -7.29 11.12
CA ASP A 93 -10.07 -6.44 11.80
C ASP A 93 -11.39 -6.22 11.01
N GLY A 94 -11.44 -6.66 9.75
CA GLY A 94 -12.60 -6.55 8.87
C GLY A 94 -12.99 -5.12 8.50
N LYS A 95 -12.15 -4.13 8.80
CA LYS A 95 -12.38 -2.69 8.57
C LYS A 95 -11.17 -1.96 7.99
N SER A 96 -10.07 -2.64 7.75
CA SER A 96 -8.90 -2.07 7.10
C SER A 96 -8.54 -2.81 5.80
N LEU A 97 -8.05 -2.04 4.83
CA LEU A 97 -7.44 -2.56 3.61
C LEU A 97 -5.93 -2.39 3.70
N ILE A 98 -5.18 -3.48 3.58
CA ILE A 98 -3.72 -3.47 3.54
C ILE A 98 -3.27 -3.15 2.13
N PHE A 99 -2.38 -2.17 1.98
CA PHE A 99 -1.81 -1.82 0.68
C PHE A 99 -1.04 -2.97 0.04
N PRO A 100 -1.17 -3.20 -1.27
CA PRO A 100 -0.31 -4.12 -2.00
C PRO A 100 1.06 -3.50 -2.28
N PHE A 101 2.04 -4.35 -2.56
CA PHE A 101 3.38 -3.93 -2.94
C PHE A 101 3.41 -3.04 -4.19
N ARG A 102 2.57 -3.29 -5.20
CA ARG A 102 2.50 -2.42 -6.40
C ARG A 102 2.11 -0.97 -6.11
N GLY A 103 1.54 -0.68 -4.95
CA GLY A 103 1.21 0.68 -4.55
C GLY A 103 2.48 1.50 -4.26
N LEU A 104 3.61 0.84 -4.01
CA LEU A 104 4.89 1.48 -3.76
C LEU A 104 5.48 1.99 -5.08
N ASP A 105 5.42 3.30 -5.29
CA ASP A 105 6.02 3.91 -6.48
C ASP A 105 7.52 3.58 -6.58
N GLY A 106 7.96 3.13 -7.76
CA GLY A 106 9.30 2.61 -8.02
C GLY A 106 9.50 1.10 -7.77
N LEU A 107 8.54 0.39 -7.16
CA LEU A 107 8.57 -1.07 -7.03
C LEU A 107 7.84 -1.72 -8.22
N GLY A 108 8.58 -2.35 -9.12
CA GLY A 108 8.00 -3.02 -10.29
C GLY A 108 7.21 -4.29 -9.92
N ASP A 109 6.19 -4.62 -10.71
CA ASP A 109 5.32 -5.79 -10.52
C ASP A 109 6.07 -7.12 -10.31
N ASN A 110 7.21 -7.29 -11.00
CA ASN A 110 8.04 -8.49 -10.84
C ASN A 110 8.68 -8.58 -9.45
N VAL A 111 9.12 -7.45 -8.89
CA VAL A 111 9.71 -7.40 -7.55
C VAL A 111 8.61 -7.58 -6.50
N ALA A 112 7.45 -6.95 -6.69
CA ALA A 112 6.28 -7.15 -5.84
C ALA A 112 5.88 -8.63 -5.74
N ARG A 113 5.84 -9.35 -6.87
CA ARG A 113 5.60 -10.80 -6.88
C ARG A 113 6.73 -11.58 -6.22
N ALA A 114 7.99 -11.22 -6.48
CA ALA A 114 9.14 -11.90 -5.88
C ALA A 114 9.10 -11.82 -4.34
N ILE A 115 8.70 -10.68 -3.76
CA ILE A 115 8.54 -10.57 -2.29
C ILE A 115 7.53 -11.59 -1.77
N VAL A 116 6.37 -11.71 -2.43
CA VAL A 116 5.31 -12.66 -2.05
C VAL A 116 5.74 -14.11 -2.25
N GLU A 117 6.37 -14.44 -3.38
CA GLU A 117 6.87 -15.78 -3.68
C GLU A 117 7.98 -16.21 -2.71
N GLU A 118 8.87 -15.29 -2.34
CA GLU A 118 9.97 -15.57 -1.41
C GLU A 118 9.47 -15.74 0.02
N ARG A 119 8.53 -14.92 0.53
CA ARG A 119 8.00 -15.11 1.90
C ARG A 119 7.31 -16.47 2.08
N GLU A 120 6.72 -17.02 1.02
CA GLU A 120 6.09 -18.35 1.06
C GLU A 120 7.11 -19.48 1.25
N LYS A 121 8.36 -19.27 0.81
CA LYS A 121 9.47 -20.22 1.03
C LYS A 121 10.02 -20.15 2.46
N GLY A 122 9.78 -19.04 3.16
CA GLY A 122 10.22 -18.82 4.53
C GLY A 122 10.17 -17.34 4.89
N ALA A 123 9.93 -17.05 6.16
CA ALA A 123 9.91 -15.69 6.67
C ALA A 123 11.23 -14.97 6.39
N PHE A 124 11.16 -13.66 6.15
CA PHE A 124 12.35 -12.82 6.06
C PHE A 124 12.90 -12.56 7.46
N ILE A 125 14.22 -12.69 7.60
CA ILE A 125 14.88 -12.54 8.90
C ILE A 125 15.60 -11.19 9.07
N SER A 126 15.84 -10.46 7.98
CA SER A 126 16.46 -9.14 7.99
C SER A 126 16.12 -8.35 6.71
N ILE A 127 16.40 -7.04 6.73
CA ILE A 127 16.22 -6.18 5.55
C ILE A 127 17.15 -6.63 4.42
N GLU A 128 18.38 -7.04 4.75
CA GLU A 128 19.33 -7.64 3.80
C GLU A 128 18.76 -8.91 3.14
N ASP A 129 18.09 -9.77 3.92
CA ASP A 129 17.46 -10.99 3.41
C ASP A 129 16.33 -10.67 2.40
N VAL A 130 15.50 -9.66 2.69
CA VAL A 130 14.48 -9.16 1.75
C VAL A 130 15.13 -8.67 0.46
N ALA A 131 16.15 -7.81 0.57
CA ALA A 131 16.85 -7.24 -0.57
C ALA A 131 17.46 -8.33 -1.47
N MET A 132 18.10 -9.33 -0.85
CA MET A 132 18.78 -10.42 -1.55
C MET A 132 17.80 -11.38 -2.22
N ARG A 133 16.82 -11.91 -1.47
CA ARG A 133 15.89 -12.94 -1.96
C ARG A 133 14.90 -12.38 -2.97
N ALA A 134 14.28 -11.24 -2.65
CA ALA A 134 13.28 -10.62 -3.52
C ALA A 134 13.87 -9.66 -4.55
N LYS A 135 15.20 -9.47 -4.57
CA LYS A 135 15.94 -8.60 -5.51
C LYS A 135 15.45 -7.16 -5.46
N VAL A 136 15.16 -6.65 -4.27
CA VAL A 136 14.76 -5.26 -4.05
C VAL A 136 16.01 -4.39 -4.10
N ASN A 137 15.99 -3.34 -4.94
CA ASN A 137 17.13 -2.42 -5.06
C ASN A 137 17.24 -1.51 -3.81
N SER A 138 18.42 -0.91 -3.61
CA SER A 138 18.70 -0.06 -2.45
C SER A 138 17.76 1.14 -2.33
N THR A 139 17.44 1.83 -3.42
CA THR A 139 16.52 2.98 -3.41
C THR A 139 15.14 2.58 -2.91
N THR A 140 14.64 1.42 -3.33
CA THR A 140 13.34 0.91 -2.89
C THR A 140 13.40 0.43 -1.43
N ILE A 141 14.49 -0.19 -0.99
CA ILE A 141 14.70 -0.53 0.42
C ILE A 141 14.65 0.72 1.30
N GLU A 142 15.37 1.79 0.95
CA GLU A 142 15.34 3.03 1.74
C GLU A 142 13.94 3.65 1.77
N LYS A 143 13.20 3.59 0.66
CA LYS A 143 11.79 4.02 0.64
C LYS A 143 10.91 3.18 1.57
N MET A 144 11.08 1.86 1.56
CA MET A 144 10.33 0.97 2.46
C MET A 144 10.68 1.23 3.94
N LYS A 145 11.94 1.57 4.26
CA LYS A 145 12.36 2.01 5.60
C LYS A 145 11.68 3.31 6.01
N MET A 146 11.65 4.32 5.14
CA MET A 146 10.95 5.60 5.41
C MET A 146 9.45 5.41 5.64
N LEU A 147 8.86 4.39 5.03
CA LEU A 147 7.45 4.00 5.23
C LEU A 147 7.23 3.06 6.41
N HIS A 148 8.26 2.80 7.24
CA HIS A 148 8.16 1.95 8.42
C HIS A 148 7.74 0.49 8.14
N ILE A 149 7.95 0.00 6.91
CA ILE A 149 7.57 -1.36 6.50
C ILE A 149 8.45 -2.42 7.19
N PHE A 150 9.67 -2.05 7.55
CA PHE A 150 10.65 -2.93 8.21
C PHE A 150 10.77 -2.68 9.71
N ASP A 151 9.82 -1.95 10.32
CA ASP A 151 9.86 -1.68 11.76
C ASP A 151 9.93 -3.00 12.55
N GLY A 152 10.93 -3.11 13.43
CA GLY A 152 11.19 -4.32 14.22
C GLY A 152 12.01 -5.41 13.51
N MET A 153 12.42 -5.20 12.25
CA MET A 153 13.32 -6.10 11.51
C MET A 153 14.78 -5.65 11.64
N PRO A 154 15.75 -6.55 11.88
CA PRO A 154 17.16 -6.18 11.89
C PRO A 154 17.67 -5.84 10.48
N GLU A 155 18.68 -4.97 10.41
CA GLU A 155 19.28 -4.55 9.13
C GLU A 155 19.95 -5.72 8.39
N SER A 156 20.69 -6.58 9.10
CA SER A 156 21.46 -7.67 8.53
C SER A 156 21.24 -9.00 9.25
N ASN A 157 21.65 -10.08 8.59
CA ASN A 157 21.68 -11.41 9.18
C ASN A 157 22.83 -11.49 10.19
N GLN A 158 22.61 -11.08 11.45
CA GLN A 158 23.57 -11.39 12.50
C GLN A 158 23.50 -12.89 12.81
N LEU A 159 24.39 -13.66 12.17
CA LEU A 159 24.75 -14.99 12.63
C LEU A 159 25.47 -14.84 13.97
N SER A 160 24.75 -14.98 15.08
CA SER A 160 25.39 -15.48 16.31
C SER A 160 25.73 -16.95 16.06
N LEU A 161 26.97 -17.17 15.63
CA LEU A 161 27.54 -18.51 15.44
C LEU A 161 28.53 -18.88 16.56
N PHE A 162 28.59 -18.07 17.62
CA PHE A 162 29.37 -18.34 18.83
C PHE A 162 28.66 -17.75 20.05
N ASP A 163 27.82 -18.57 20.68
CA ASP A 163 27.65 -18.62 22.14
C ASP A 163 27.85 -20.09 22.57
#